data_AF-A0A9F2QXP0-F1
#
_entry.id   AF-A0A9F2QXP0-F1
#
_cell.length_a   1.000
_cell.length_b   1.000
_cell.length_c   1.000
_cell.angle_alpha   90.00
_cell.angle_beta   90.00
_cell.angle_gamma   90.00
#
_symmetry.space_group_name_H-M   'P 1'
#
loop_
_entity.id
_entity.type
_entity.pdbx_description
1 polymer ?
#
loop_
_entity_poly.entity_id
_entity_poly.type
_entity_poly.pdbx_seq_one_letter_code
_entity_poly.pdbx_strand_id
1 'polypeptide(L)'
;MTGLRAELQTENIKEEKSWIFNAHDSSEFQLCFPRYYSGEKKAPVLTIFIGGNHEASNHLQELPYGGWVAPNIYYLGYAGVVKYRGVRIGGLSGIFKAHDYRRGHFEYPPYNQQTIRSIYHVRNIEVFKLKQLKQPMDVFLSHDWPRSIYHYGNTKLLLKKKSFFRSEVENNTLGSPAASELLQHLKPTYWFSAHLHVKFAALMQHQADNSEQQPQITKFLALDKCLPRRDFLQIVEIEHNPNAPDCLEYDPEWIAVLKATNDLINVTPTSWNMPENNGLHEKWDYSVTEEDIRKVLEEVNHDLLIPQNFSITDACYNSKKSQQKTELIHRISPQTTEFCARFGLVDINAKIQQLKEEHRDDVHQGEEEEEEEVDSTESVEESSDYNADISGLSSINPDEIILDDDSCDDDFETSGGPSSDHSCSTSATFSDVRILPGSMVVSPNDTLDIVESELEKSSNGNQTEEQSPDEKSLKRLSDESKEGTVGPKRIKRRNQAIYASKDEDDPVE
;
A
#
# COMPACT_ATOMS: atom_id res chain seq x y z
N MET A 1 64.63 12.65 -9.77
CA MET A 1 63.74 12.91 -10.92
C MET A 1 62.89 11.66 -11.11
N THR A 2 61.57 11.83 -11.06
CA THR A 2 60.57 10.76 -11.13
C THR A 2 60.37 10.30 -12.58
N GLY A 3 60.21 9.00 -12.80
CA GLY A 3 60.13 8.47 -14.17
C GLY A 3 59.89 6.96 -14.27
N LEU A 4 58.79 6.46 -13.71
CA LEU A 4 58.07 5.27 -14.18
C LEU A 4 56.69 5.27 -13.50
N ARG A 5 55.64 5.22 -14.32
CA ARG A 5 54.25 5.46 -13.92
C ARG A 5 53.57 4.09 -13.72
N ALA A 6 52.87 3.91 -12.60
CA ALA A 6 52.01 2.75 -12.43
C ALA A 6 50.73 2.93 -13.26
N GLU A 7 50.33 1.88 -13.97
CA GLU A 7 48.99 1.76 -14.57
C GLU A 7 48.13 0.89 -13.66
N LEU A 8 47.00 1.43 -13.20
CA LEU A 8 45.98 0.71 -12.45
C LEU A 8 44.61 0.96 -13.11
N GLN A 9 43.88 -0.13 -13.30
CA GLN A 9 42.41 -0.22 -13.32
C GLN A 9 41.60 0.83 -14.10
N THR A 10 41.06 0.42 -15.25
CA THR A 10 39.63 0.62 -15.56
C THR A 10 39.11 -0.54 -16.42
N GLU A 11 38.60 -1.59 -15.78
CA GLU A 11 37.59 -2.47 -16.39
C GLU A 11 36.24 -2.24 -15.70
N ASN A 12 35.18 -2.59 -16.42
CA ASN A 12 33.80 -2.76 -15.93
C ASN A 12 32.95 -1.50 -15.65
N ILE A 13 32.49 -0.82 -16.72
CA ILE A 13 31.18 -0.13 -16.75
C ILE A 13 30.52 -0.37 -18.12
N LYS A 14 29.76 -1.47 -18.28
CA LYS A 14 28.89 -1.63 -19.48
C LYS A 14 27.70 -2.60 -19.34
N GLU A 15 27.28 -2.94 -18.11
CA GLU A 15 26.30 -4.02 -17.87
C GLU A 15 25.04 -3.59 -17.08
N GLU A 16 24.60 -2.32 -17.21
CA GLU A 16 23.56 -1.74 -16.33
C GLU A 16 22.32 -1.19 -17.07
N LYS A 17 21.96 -1.74 -18.24
CA LYS A 17 20.76 -1.31 -19.01
C LYS A 17 19.99 -2.45 -19.71
N SER A 18 19.67 -3.53 -18.99
CA SER A 18 18.95 -4.69 -19.57
C SER A 18 17.89 -5.34 -18.66
N TRP A 19 17.29 -4.62 -17.70
CA TRP A 19 16.38 -5.21 -16.69
C TRP A 19 14.92 -4.71 -16.71
N ILE A 20 14.45 -4.01 -17.75
CA ILE A 20 13.12 -3.33 -17.75
C ILE A 20 12.21 -3.69 -18.95
N PHE A 21 12.67 -4.49 -19.93
CA PHE A 21 11.88 -4.82 -21.12
C PHE A 21 11.84 -6.33 -21.43
N ASN A 22 10.77 -6.98 -20.94
CA ASN A 22 9.92 -7.93 -21.69
C ASN A 22 8.84 -8.53 -20.77
N ALA A 23 7.75 -7.79 -20.56
CA ALA A 23 6.59 -8.28 -19.83
C ALA A 23 5.64 -9.07 -20.75
N HIS A 24 6.11 -10.20 -21.29
CA HIS A 24 5.29 -11.17 -22.04
C HIS A 24 5.81 -12.61 -21.88
N ASP A 25 6.09 -13.03 -20.65
CA ASP A 25 5.93 -14.43 -20.24
C ASP A 25 5.62 -14.49 -18.73
N SER A 26 4.50 -15.10 -18.36
CA SER A 26 3.88 -14.97 -17.03
C SER A 26 4.49 -15.88 -15.96
N SER A 27 5.72 -16.38 -16.17
CA SER A 27 6.45 -17.26 -15.25
C SER A 27 7.65 -16.59 -14.57
N GLU A 28 8.28 -15.58 -15.18
CA GLU A 28 9.49 -14.96 -14.62
C GLU A 28 9.23 -13.97 -13.47
N PHE A 29 8.09 -13.25 -13.49
CA PHE A 29 7.73 -12.30 -12.44
C PHE A 29 7.46 -12.97 -11.08
N GLN A 30 7.13 -14.25 -11.07
CA GLN A 30 6.76 -15.01 -9.86
C GLN A 30 7.97 -15.42 -8.98
N LEU A 31 9.20 -15.06 -9.39
CA LEU A 31 10.44 -15.67 -8.89
C LEU A 31 11.46 -14.68 -8.31
N CYS A 32 11.11 -13.40 -8.12
CA CYS A 32 12.05 -12.40 -7.60
C CYS A 32 12.31 -12.49 -6.08
N PHE A 33 11.26 -12.64 -5.26
CA PHE A 33 11.42 -12.65 -3.80
C PHE A 33 12.29 -13.81 -3.24
N PRO A 34 12.21 -15.06 -3.74
CA PRO A 34 13.04 -16.16 -3.25
C PRO A 34 14.56 -15.91 -3.33
N ARG A 35 15.01 -15.03 -4.23
CA ARG A 35 16.43 -14.62 -4.34
C ARG A 35 16.86 -13.69 -3.19
N TYR A 36 15.94 -12.90 -2.64
CA TYR A 36 16.18 -12.10 -1.44
C TYR A 36 16.08 -12.97 -0.17
N TYR A 37 15.08 -13.84 -0.11
CA TYR A 37 14.89 -14.79 1.00
C TYR A 37 16.09 -15.71 1.22
N SER A 38 16.66 -16.25 0.13
CA SER A 38 17.86 -17.09 0.16
C SER A 38 19.19 -16.34 0.37
N GLY A 39 19.17 -15.00 0.37
CA GLY A 39 20.37 -14.17 0.47
C GLY A 39 21.20 -14.05 -0.82
N GLU A 40 20.74 -14.60 -1.96
CA GLU A 40 21.37 -14.41 -3.27
C GLU A 40 21.37 -12.92 -3.69
N LYS A 41 20.35 -12.18 -3.24
CA LYS A 41 20.23 -10.72 -3.35
C LYS A 41 19.95 -10.10 -1.98
N LYS A 42 20.34 -8.83 -1.81
CA LYS A 42 19.96 -7.98 -0.68
C LYS A 42 19.25 -6.73 -1.22
N ALA A 43 18.19 -6.27 -0.55
CA ALA A 43 17.54 -5.02 -0.94
C ALA A 43 18.49 -3.83 -0.70
N PRO A 44 18.74 -2.96 -1.70
CA PRO A 44 19.72 -1.87 -1.59
C PRO A 44 19.23 -0.70 -0.74
N VAL A 45 17.91 -0.59 -0.52
CA VAL A 45 17.24 0.40 0.31
C VAL A 45 16.36 -0.36 1.29
N LEU A 46 16.20 0.18 2.51
CA LEU A 46 15.28 -0.37 3.50
C LEU A 46 13.86 -0.35 2.95
N THR A 47 13.25 -1.53 2.82
CA THR A 47 11.90 -1.69 2.28
C THR A 47 10.96 -2.10 3.41
N ILE A 48 10.10 -1.18 3.84
CA ILE A 48 9.00 -1.46 4.79
C ILE A 48 7.74 -1.72 3.97
N PHE A 49 6.97 -2.77 4.29
CA PHE A 49 5.74 -3.09 3.57
C PHE A 49 4.63 -3.68 4.46
N ILE A 50 3.42 -3.64 3.90
CA ILE A 50 2.20 -4.32 4.39
C ILE A 50 1.78 -5.38 3.36
N GLY A 51 1.03 -6.38 3.79
CA GLY A 51 0.47 -7.39 2.89
C GLY A 51 -0.75 -6.88 2.14
N GLY A 52 -0.93 -7.32 0.89
CA GLY A 52 -2.16 -7.20 0.14
C GLY A 52 -2.91 -8.53 0.03
N ASN A 53 -3.53 -8.77 -1.12
CA ASN A 53 -4.31 -9.99 -1.43
C ASN A 53 -3.57 -10.99 -2.36
N HIS A 54 -2.30 -10.73 -2.71
CA HIS A 54 -1.47 -11.58 -3.57
C HIS A 54 -0.15 -11.90 -2.87
N GLU A 55 -0.22 -12.62 -1.76
CA GLU A 55 0.91 -12.82 -0.84
C GLU A 55 1.34 -14.29 -0.72
N ALA A 56 2.55 -14.51 -0.21
CA ALA A 56 2.93 -15.78 0.39
C ALA A 56 2.30 -15.88 1.79
N SER A 57 0.98 -16.10 1.87
CA SER A 57 0.19 -15.97 3.09
C SER A 57 0.73 -16.79 4.27
N ASN A 58 1.27 -17.99 4.02
CA ASN A 58 1.92 -18.80 5.07
C ASN A 58 3.14 -18.10 5.68
N HIS A 59 3.96 -17.43 4.87
CA HIS A 59 5.16 -16.76 5.35
C HIS A 59 4.85 -15.41 6.03
N LEU A 60 3.80 -14.70 5.61
CA LEU A 60 3.35 -13.51 6.33
C LEU A 60 2.60 -13.86 7.62
N GLN A 61 1.85 -14.97 7.64
CA GLN A 61 1.20 -15.50 8.85
C GLN A 61 2.21 -15.79 9.96
N GLU A 62 3.41 -16.28 9.63
CA GLU A 62 4.50 -16.49 10.57
C GLU A 62 4.87 -15.23 11.39
N LEU A 63 4.56 -14.01 10.90
CA LEU A 63 5.01 -12.72 11.44
C LEU A 63 3.85 -11.73 11.73
N PRO A 64 2.88 -12.07 12.60
CA PRO A 64 1.67 -11.28 12.80
C PRO A 64 1.93 -9.88 13.42
N TYR A 65 3.00 -9.74 14.21
CA TYR A 65 3.46 -8.48 14.81
C TYR A 65 4.55 -7.77 13.98
N GLY A 66 4.80 -8.25 12.76
CA GLY A 66 5.88 -7.79 11.90
C GLY A 66 7.21 -8.50 12.15
N GLY A 67 8.16 -8.27 11.24
CA GLY A 67 9.47 -8.92 11.25
C GLY A 67 10.18 -8.81 9.90
N TRP A 68 11.43 -9.27 9.86
CA TRP A 68 12.20 -9.34 8.63
C TRP A 68 11.77 -10.56 7.82
N VAL A 69 11.39 -10.35 6.56
CA VAL A 69 11.12 -11.43 5.59
C VAL A 69 12.34 -11.72 4.71
N ALA A 70 13.28 -10.77 4.65
CA ALA A 70 14.60 -10.91 4.06
C ALA A 70 15.52 -9.78 4.59
N PRO A 71 16.84 -9.85 4.41
CA PRO A 71 17.73 -8.77 4.85
C PRO A 71 17.36 -7.44 4.19
N ASN A 72 17.07 -6.42 5.02
CA ASN A 72 16.63 -5.08 4.61
C ASN A 72 15.20 -5.00 4.03
N ILE A 73 14.37 -6.04 4.23
CA ILE A 73 12.93 -6.05 3.89
C ILE A 73 12.11 -6.40 5.14
N TYR A 74 11.33 -5.43 5.64
CA TYR A 74 10.57 -5.51 6.89
C TYR A 74 9.06 -5.49 6.64
N TYR A 75 8.37 -6.51 7.12
CA TYR A 75 6.91 -6.59 7.13
C TYR A 75 6.37 -5.95 8.42
N LEU A 76 5.33 -5.11 8.32
CA LEU A 76 4.71 -4.48 9.49
C LEU A 76 3.79 -5.41 10.31
N GLY A 77 3.48 -6.62 9.83
CA GLY A 77 2.51 -7.51 10.46
C GLY A 77 1.08 -7.30 9.95
N TYR A 78 0.10 -7.91 10.61
CA TYR A 78 -1.32 -7.70 10.28
C TYR A 78 -1.72 -6.23 10.49
N ALA A 79 -1.23 -5.63 11.56
CA ALA A 79 -1.05 -4.20 11.71
C ALA A 79 0.19 -3.93 12.55
N GLY A 80 0.81 -2.77 12.35
CA GLY A 80 2.01 -2.38 13.08
C GLY A 80 2.31 -0.90 13.00
N VAL A 81 3.07 -0.40 13.98
CA VAL A 81 3.69 0.93 13.95
C VAL A 81 5.17 0.80 14.29
N VAL A 82 6.03 1.42 13.48
CA VAL A 82 7.48 1.51 13.69
C VAL A 82 7.94 2.96 13.53
N LYS A 83 9.14 3.25 14.02
CA LYS A 83 9.82 4.53 13.81
C LYS A 83 11.07 4.34 12.96
N TYR A 84 11.37 5.30 12.11
CA TYR A 84 12.63 5.39 11.36
C TYR A 84 13.06 6.86 11.29
N ARG A 85 14.25 7.20 11.81
CA ARG A 85 14.72 8.61 11.90
C ARG A 85 13.70 9.57 12.52
N GLY A 86 12.93 9.08 13.49
CA GLY A 86 11.85 9.82 14.16
C GLY A 86 10.53 9.92 13.40
N VAL A 87 10.46 9.51 12.13
CA VAL A 87 9.21 9.41 11.36
C VAL A 87 8.43 8.19 11.84
N ARG A 88 7.15 8.37 12.16
CA ARG A 88 6.25 7.32 12.64
C ARG A 88 5.45 6.74 11.48
N ILE A 89 5.59 5.43 11.27
CA ILE A 89 5.07 4.70 10.11
C ILE A 89 4.14 3.59 10.61
N GLY A 90 2.83 3.80 10.43
CA GLY A 90 1.79 2.82 10.70
C GLY A 90 1.34 2.07 9.45
N GLY A 91 0.77 0.88 9.62
CA GLY A 91 0.19 0.13 8.52
C GLY A 91 -0.88 -0.87 8.95
N LEU A 92 -1.82 -1.12 8.03
CA LEU A 92 -2.83 -2.18 8.09
C LEU A 92 -2.71 -3.07 6.85
N SER A 93 -2.43 -4.35 7.04
CA SER A 93 -2.30 -5.33 5.96
C SER A 93 -3.67 -5.94 5.59
N GLY A 94 -3.79 -6.36 4.34
CA GLY A 94 -4.94 -7.10 3.81
C GLY A 94 -6.01 -6.24 3.16
N ILE A 95 -7.12 -6.89 2.79
CA ILE A 95 -8.32 -6.27 2.20
C ILE A 95 -9.54 -6.45 3.11
N PHE A 96 -10.54 -5.57 3.01
CA PHE A 96 -11.73 -5.66 3.84
C PHE A 96 -12.79 -6.60 3.24
N LYS A 97 -13.21 -7.61 4.02
CA LYS A 97 -14.43 -8.40 3.74
C LYS A 97 -15.29 -8.50 4.99
N ALA A 98 -16.55 -8.07 4.88
CA ALA A 98 -17.45 -7.94 6.03
C ALA A 98 -17.72 -9.26 6.78
N HIS A 99 -17.77 -10.39 6.07
CA HIS A 99 -18.03 -11.72 6.66
C HIS A 99 -16.86 -12.24 7.52
N ASP A 100 -15.62 -11.84 7.23
CA ASP A 100 -14.45 -12.25 8.02
C ASP A 100 -14.04 -11.21 9.07
N TYR A 101 -14.43 -9.95 8.89
CA TYR A 101 -13.98 -8.83 9.74
C TYR A 101 -14.14 -9.04 11.25
N ARG A 102 -15.14 -9.81 11.69
CA ARG A 102 -15.40 -10.07 13.12
C ARG A 102 -14.80 -11.39 13.65
N ARG A 103 -14.15 -12.19 12.82
CA ARG A 103 -13.61 -13.50 13.19
C ARG A 103 -12.22 -13.36 13.82
N GLY A 104 -11.75 -14.39 14.52
CA GLY A 104 -10.35 -14.49 14.89
C GLY A 104 -9.43 -14.78 13.69
N HIS A 105 -8.13 -14.92 13.98
CA HIS A 105 -7.13 -15.49 13.07
C HIS A 105 -6.99 -16.98 13.41
N PHE A 106 -7.65 -17.85 12.65
CA PHE A 106 -7.81 -19.29 12.93
C PHE A 106 -7.22 -20.18 11.83
N GLU A 107 -6.88 -19.57 10.69
CA GLU A 107 -6.34 -20.22 9.53
C GLU A 107 -4.96 -20.81 9.82
N TYR A 108 -4.61 -21.92 9.18
CA TYR A 108 -3.25 -22.44 9.18
C TYR A 108 -3.04 -23.37 7.97
N PRO A 109 -1.80 -23.59 7.53
CA PRO A 109 -1.49 -24.57 6.49
C PRO A 109 -1.74 -26.04 6.93
N PRO A 110 -2.22 -26.92 6.04
CA PRO A 110 -2.58 -26.64 4.64
C PRO A 110 -3.93 -25.92 4.52
N TYR A 111 -3.95 -24.80 3.77
CA TYR A 111 -5.16 -24.02 3.58
C TYR A 111 -6.13 -24.70 2.60
N ASN A 112 -7.43 -24.47 2.81
CA ASN A 112 -8.48 -24.76 1.84
C ASN A 112 -8.81 -23.48 1.04
N GLN A 113 -9.75 -23.57 0.08
CA GLN A 113 -10.10 -22.44 -0.79
C GLN A 113 -10.70 -21.22 -0.06
N GLN A 114 -11.25 -21.41 1.14
CA GLN A 114 -11.76 -20.32 1.98
C GLN A 114 -10.63 -19.74 2.83
N THR A 115 -9.87 -20.59 3.53
CA THR A 115 -8.82 -20.12 4.46
C THR A 115 -7.62 -19.48 3.77
N ILE A 116 -7.32 -19.83 2.51
CA ILE A 116 -6.31 -19.11 1.70
C ILE A 116 -6.74 -17.68 1.33
N ARG A 117 -8.04 -17.38 1.38
CA ARG A 117 -8.58 -16.02 1.17
C ARG A 117 -8.70 -15.27 2.50
N SER A 118 -9.35 -15.89 3.48
CA SER A 118 -9.63 -15.25 4.76
C SER A 118 -8.38 -14.85 5.54
N ILE A 119 -7.24 -15.54 5.35
CA ILE A 119 -5.94 -15.18 5.96
C ILE A 119 -5.44 -13.77 5.59
N TYR A 120 -5.81 -13.22 4.43
CA TYR A 120 -5.45 -11.84 4.03
C TYR A 120 -6.60 -10.83 4.20
N HIS A 121 -7.71 -11.22 4.83
CA HIS A 121 -8.79 -10.28 5.15
C HIS A 121 -8.53 -9.56 6.48
N VAL A 122 -8.74 -8.24 6.50
CA VAL A 122 -8.64 -7.40 7.71
C VAL A 122 -9.58 -7.93 8.80
N ARG A 123 -9.14 -7.97 10.07
CA ARG A 123 -10.02 -8.19 11.24
C ARG A 123 -10.22 -6.91 12.05
N ASN A 124 -11.26 -6.93 12.88
CA ASN A 124 -11.63 -5.83 13.76
C ASN A 124 -10.64 -5.60 14.90
N ILE A 125 -9.88 -6.61 15.33
CA ILE A 125 -8.88 -6.49 16.39
C ILE A 125 -7.69 -5.61 16.00
N GLU A 126 -7.18 -5.68 14.76
CA GLU A 126 -6.13 -4.77 14.28
C GLU A 126 -6.62 -3.32 14.20
N VAL A 127 -7.83 -3.11 13.66
CA VAL A 127 -8.47 -1.79 13.59
C VAL A 127 -8.71 -1.22 14.99
N PHE A 128 -9.18 -2.04 15.93
CA PHE A 128 -9.40 -1.65 17.32
C PHE A 128 -8.10 -1.24 18.01
N LYS A 129 -7.03 -2.04 17.88
CA LYS A 129 -5.69 -1.71 18.38
C LYS A 129 -5.21 -0.37 17.86
N LEU A 130 -5.26 -0.17 16.54
CA LEU A 130 -4.84 1.10 15.92
C LEU A 130 -5.69 2.30 16.40
N LYS A 131 -6.98 2.11 16.70
CA LYS A 131 -7.87 3.12 17.31
C LYS A 131 -7.60 3.41 18.80
N GLN A 132 -6.57 2.80 19.40
CA GLN A 132 -6.10 3.11 20.76
C GLN A 132 -4.91 4.10 20.79
N LEU A 133 -4.35 4.44 19.62
CA LEU A 133 -3.23 5.37 19.48
C LEU A 133 -3.68 6.82 19.63
N LYS A 134 -2.89 7.63 20.35
CA LYS A 134 -3.14 9.07 20.59
C LYS A 134 -2.03 9.94 20.02
N GLN A 135 -0.79 9.45 19.98
CA GLN A 135 0.32 10.22 19.43
C GLN A 135 0.12 10.40 17.91
N PRO A 136 0.56 11.54 17.32
CA PRO A 136 0.44 11.78 15.89
C PRO A 136 1.05 10.68 15.01
N MET A 137 0.60 10.59 13.76
CA MET A 137 1.07 9.61 12.79
C MET A 137 1.52 10.33 11.51
N ASP A 138 2.77 10.12 11.09
CA ASP A 138 3.31 10.80 9.90
C ASP A 138 2.87 10.10 8.61
N VAL A 139 3.00 8.77 8.59
CA VAL A 139 2.70 7.93 7.44
C VAL A 139 1.81 6.78 7.87
N PHE A 140 0.70 6.57 7.16
CA PHE A 140 -0.11 5.37 7.30
C PHE A 140 -0.26 4.62 5.97
N LEU A 141 -0.20 3.30 6.01
CA LEU A 141 -0.30 2.40 4.86
C LEU A 141 -1.56 1.52 4.94
N SER A 142 -2.32 1.39 3.86
CA SER A 142 -3.34 0.34 3.71
C SER A 142 -3.40 -0.14 2.26
N HIS A 143 -3.55 -1.45 2.01
CA HIS A 143 -3.60 -1.94 0.62
C HIS A 143 -4.85 -1.45 -0.09
N ASP A 144 -6.02 -1.72 0.50
CA ASP A 144 -7.29 -1.09 0.14
C ASP A 144 -7.27 0.42 0.39
N TRP A 145 -8.01 1.16 -0.45
CA TRP A 145 -8.25 2.58 -0.20
C TRP A 145 -9.24 2.74 0.97
N PRO A 146 -9.07 3.77 1.82
CA PRO A 146 -10.14 4.25 2.69
C PRO A 146 -11.41 4.52 1.88
N ARG A 147 -12.54 3.98 2.33
CA ARG A 147 -13.84 4.27 1.70
C ARG A 147 -14.09 5.77 1.63
N SER A 148 -14.81 6.21 0.59
CA SER A 148 -15.15 7.62 0.35
C SER A 148 -13.97 8.56 0.03
N ILE A 149 -12.70 8.12 0.06
CA ILE A 149 -11.53 9.01 -0.19
C ILE A 149 -11.54 9.63 -1.59
N TYR A 150 -12.22 8.98 -2.54
CA TYR A 150 -12.38 9.45 -3.92
C TYR A 150 -13.18 10.76 -4.04
N HIS A 151 -13.93 11.17 -3.01
CA HIS A 151 -14.59 12.49 -2.96
C HIS A 151 -13.62 13.66 -2.72
N TYR A 152 -12.44 13.39 -2.16
CA TYR A 152 -11.42 14.40 -1.82
C TYR A 152 -10.37 14.60 -2.92
N GLY A 153 -10.63 14.05 -4.11
CA GLY A 153 -9.78 14.17 -5.29
C GLY A 153 -10.62 14.22 -6.57
N ASN A 154 -10.00 14.04 -7.73
CA ASN A 154 -10.70 14.17 -9.01
C ASN A 154 -11.50 12.90 -9.38
N THR A 155 -12.66 12.70 -8.75
CA THR A 155 -13.56 11.56 -9.01
C THR A 155 -13.97 11.46 -10.49
N LYS A 156 -14.15 12.59 -11.17
CA LYS A 156 -14.50 12.62 -12.60
C LYS A 156 -13.41 12.00 -13.47
N LEU A 157 -12.13 12.30 -13.17
CA LEU A 157 -10.99 11.70 -13.86
C LEU A 157 -10.82 10.21 -13.51
N LEU A 158 -11.06 9.84 -12.24
CA LEU A 158 -11.07 8.43 -11.80
C LEU A 158 -12.09 7.62 -12.60
N LEU A 159 -13.35 8.06 -12.64
CA LEU A 159 -14.43 7.41 -13.38
C LEU A 159 -14.26 7.47 -14.91
N LYS A 160 -13.47 8.41 -15.45
CA LYS A 160 -13.07 8.39 -16.86
C LYS A 160 -12.03 7.30 -17.15
N LYS A 161 -11.09 7.05 -16.23
CA LYS A 161 -10.07 5.99 -16.37
C LYS A 161 -10.61 4.59 -16.04
N LYS A 162 -11.55 4.50 -15.10
CA LYS A 162 -12.08 3.26 -14.54
C LYS A 162 -13.60 3.41 -14.34
N SER A 163 -14.33 3.30 -15.45
CA SER A 163 -15.77 3.53 -15.53
C SER A 163 -16.59 2.56 -14.68
N PHE A 164 -16.13 1.33 -14.49
CA PHE A 164 -16.79 0.31 -13.67
C PHE A 164 -16.89 0.67 -12.18
N PHE A 165 -15.98 1.50 -11.65
CA PHE A 165 -16.10 2.04 -10.28
C PHE A 165 -17.31 2.97 -10.09
N ARG A 166 -18.03 3.36 -11.16
CA ARG A 166 -19.19 4.25 -11.09
C ARG A 166 -20.23 3.78 -10.08
N SER A 167 -20.65 2.52 -10.17
CA SER A 167 -21.68 1.97 -9.26
C SER A 167 -21.21 1.98 -7.81
N GLU A 168 -19.93 1.65 -7.56
CA GLU A 168 -19.38 1.61 -6.21
C GLU A 168 -19.14 3.01 -5.61
N VAL A 169 -18.88 4.00 -6.45
CA VAL A 169 -18.80 5.42 -6.07
C VAL A 169 -20.20 5.98 -5.79
N GLU A 170 -21.18 5.67 -6.63
CA GLU A 170 -22.57 6.14 -6.48
C GLU A 170 -23.27 5.50 -5.26
N ASN A 171 -22.98 4.24 -4.96
CA ASN A 171 -23.48 3.51 -3.78
C ASN A 171 -22.61 3.65 -2.52
N ASN A 172 -21.50 4.40 -2.58
CA ASN A 172 -20.50 4.54 -1.52
C ASN A 172 -19.98 3.21 -0.93
N THR A 173 -19.72 2.23 -1.80
CA THR A 173 -19.11 0.94 -1.44
C THR A 173 -17.62 0.85 -1.77
N LEU A 174 -17.11 1.69 -2.68
CA LEU A 174 -15.71 1.65 -3.13
C LEU A 174 -14.75 1.91 -1.95
N GLY A 175 -13.90 0.93 -1.66
CA GLY A 175 -12.89 0.99 -0.60
C GLY A 175 -13.36 0.46 0.76
N SER A 176 -12.40 0.34 1.65
CA SER A 176 -12.49 -0.30 2.97
C SER A 176 -13.13 0.62 4.02
N PRO A 177 -14.22 0.21 4.69
CA PRO A 177 -14.76 0.89 5.88
C PRO A 177 -13.74 0.97 7.01
N ALA A 178 -13.02 -0.13 7.27
CA ALA A 178 -11.98 -0.21 8.31
C ALA A 178 -10.88 0.85 8.09
N ALA A 179 -10.40 1.00 6.85
CA ALA A 179 -9.43 2.03 6.51
C ALA A 179 -10.02 3.45 6.59
N SER A 180 -11.32 3.64 6.31
CA SER A 180 -12.00 4.92 6.50
C SER A 180 -12.11 5.32 7.98
N GLU A 181 -12.45 4.38 8.86
CA GLU A 181 -12.48 4.63 10.32
C GLU A 181 -11.09 5.05 10.83
N LEU A 182 -10.04 4.35 10.40
CA LEU A 182 -8.66 4.65 10.78
C LEU A 182 -8.18 5.99 10.22
N LEU A 183 -8.53 6.33 8.98
CA LEU A 183 -8.18 7.63 8.40
C LEU A 183 -8.82 8.80 9.17
N GLN A 184 -10.08 8.67 9.55
CA GLN A 184 -10.80 9.68 10.34
C GLN A 184 -10.27 9.80 11.78
N HIS A 185 -9.82 8.69 12.36
CA HIS A 185 -9.32 8.64 13.74
C HIS A 185 -7.85 9.08 13.88
N LEU A 186 -6.95 8.49 13.09
CA LEU A 186 -5.50 8.74 13.18
C LEU A 186 -5.07 10.05 12.52
N LYS A 187 -5.88 10.58 11.61
CA LYS A 187 -5.65 11.83 10.86
C LYS A 187 -4.21 12.03 10.34
N PRO A 188 -3.53 11.01 9.76
CA PRO A 188 -2.09 11.04 9.51
C PRO A 188 -1.68 12.09 8.48
N THR A 189 -0.43 12.57 8.51
CA THR A 189 0.07 13.55 7.52
C THR A 189 0.01 13.00 6.09
N TYR A 190 0.38 11.73 5.91
CA TYR A 190 0.30 10.99 4.65
C TYR A 190 -0.47 9.68 4.81
N TRP A 191 -1.30 9.36 3.82
CA TRP A 191 -1.90 8.04 3.68
C TRP A 191 -1.60 7.46 2.30
N PHE A 192 -1.02 6.27 2.25
CA PHE A 192 -0.66 5.58 1.00
C PHE A 192 -1.44 4.28 0.82
N SER A 193 -1.94 4.07 -0.40
CA SER A 193 -2.67 2.85 -0.78
C SER A 193 -2.34 2.34 -2.18
N ALA A 194 -2.85 1.15 -2.52
CA ALA A 194 -2.65 0.50 -3.80
C ALA A 194 -3.95 -0.18 -4.26
N HIS A 195 -3.91 -1.50 -4.48
CA HIS A 195 -5.01 -2.39 -4.88
C HIS A 195 -5.80 -2.03 -6.17
N LEU A 196 -6.42 -0.85 -6.26
CA LEU A 196 -7.33 -0.45 -7.35
C LEU A 196 -6.68 -0.20 -8.72
N HIS A 197 -5.38 -0.48 -8.86
CA HIS A 197 -4.63 -0.39 -10.13
C HIS A 197 -4.83 0.94 -10.90
N VAL A 198 -4.78 2.05 -10.17
CA VAL A 198 -4.86 3.41 -10.71
C VAL A 198 -4.21 4.41 -9.76
N LYS A 199 -3.37 5.31 -10.29
CA LYS A 199 -2.83 6.43 -9.50
C LYS A 199 -3.91 7.49 -9.25
N PHE A 200 -4.09 7.84 -7.98
CA PHE A 200 -5.06 8.84 -7.53
C PHE A 200 -4.49 9.63 -6.35
N ALA A 201 -4.72 10.94 -6.31
CA ALA A 201 -4.30 11.80 -5.21
C ALA A 201 -5.51 12.57 -4.68
N ALA A 202 -5.56 12.74 -3.36
CA ALA A 202 -6.63 13.43 -2.66
C ALA A 202 -6.10 14.22 -1.46
N LEU A 203 -6.84 15.24 -1.06
CA LEU A 203 -6.58 16.07 0.12
C LEU A 203 -7.79 15.98 1.05
N MET A 204 -7.73 15.07 2.01
CA MET A 204 -8.80 14.93 2.99
C MET A 204 -8.58 15.94 4.12
N GLN A 205 -9.48 16.91 4.20
CA GLN A 205 -9.58 17.82 5.34
C GLN A 205 -10.35 17.11 6.46
N HIS A 206 -9.76 17.03 7.64
CA HIS A 206 -10.42 16.54 8.84
C HIS A 206 -11.22 17.66 9.50
N GLN A 207 -12.35 17.29 10.10
CA GLN A 207 -13.08 18.22 10.94
C GLN A 207 -12.21 18.59 12.15
N ALA A 208 -12.15 19.88 12.46
CA ALA A 208 -11.47 20.38 13.65
C ALA A 208 -12.31 20.02 14.88
N ASP A 209 -11.69 19.34 15.86
CA ASP A 209 -12.41 18.86 17.05
C ASP A 209 -12.80 20.03 17.98
N ASN A 210 -12.16 21.20 17.80
CA ASN A 210 -12.52 22.49 18.42
C ASN A 210 -12.36 23.64 17.40
N SER A 211 -13.18 24.68 17.51
CA SER A 211 -13.22 25.83 16.58
C SER A 211 -11.98 26.74 16.56
N GLU A 212 -10.99 26.48 17.41
CA GLU A 212 -9.74 27.25 17.51
C GLU A 212 -8.53 26.53 16.87
N GLN A 213 -8.69 25.28 16.44
CA GLN A 213 -7.63 24.51 15.78
C GLN A 213 -7.73 24.61 14.26
N GLN A 214 -6.59 24.74 13.57
CA GLN A 214 -6.57 24.65 12.11
C GLN A 214 -6.99 23.25 11.64
N PRO A 215 -7.74 23.14 10.52
CA PRO A 215 -8.16 21.85 10.00
C PRO A 215 -6.95 21.03 9.55
N GLN A 216 -6.76 19.86 10.17
CA GLN A 216 -5.70 18.93 9.78
C GLN A 216 -5.99 18.33 8.41
N ILE A 217 -4.96 18.14 7.57
CA ILE A 217 -5.11 17.63 6.20
C ILE A 217 -4.25 16.38 6.01
N THR A 218 -4.89 15.26 5.65
CA THR A 218 -4.17 14.07 5.16
C THR A 218 -3.94 14.17 3.66
N LYS A 219 -2.69 14.01 3.25
CA LYS A 219 -2.29 13.85 1.84
C LYS A 219 -2.44 12.39 1.45
N PHE A 220 -3.53 12.04 0.78
CA PHE A 220 -3.75 10.69 0.26
C PHE A 220 -3.11 10.51 -1.12
N LEU A 221 -2.46 9.36 -1.32
CA LEU A 221 -1.95 8.94 -2.61
C LEU A 221 -2.09 7.42 -2.78
N ALA A 222 -2.82 7.03 -3.83
CA ALA A 222 -2.83 5.67 -4.35
C ALA A 222 -1.86 5.51 -5.53
N LEU A 223 -1.27 4.33 -5.67
CA LEU A 223 -0.37 3.96 -6.77
C LEU A 223 -0.94 2.80 -7.62
N ASP A 224 -0.45 2.70 -8.85
CA ASP A 224 -0.80 1.63 -9.79
C ASP A 224 0.04 0.35 -9.57
N LYS A 225 -0.35 -0.76 -10.21
CA LYS A 225 0.42 -2.02 -10.21
C LYS A 225 1.78 -1.79 -10.89
N CYS A 226 2.83 -2.46 -10.40
CA CYS A 226 4.19 -2.41 -10.94
C CYS A 226 4.32 -3.04 -12.34
N LEU A 227 3.71 -2.40 -13.34
CA LEU A 227 3.67 -2.83 -14.74
C LEU A 227 4.27 -1.75 -15.65
N PRO A 228 4.76 -2.13 -16.85
CA PRO A 228 5.34 -1.17 -17.79
C PRO A 228 4.37 -0.03 -18.14
N ARG A 229 4.91 1.20 -18.21
CA ARG A 229 4.19 2.43 -18.56
C ARG A 229 3.11 2.89 -17.56
N ARG A 230 3.03 2.29 -16.36
CA ARG A 230 2.09 2.71 -15.30
C ARG A 230 2.74 3.58 -14.22
N ASP A 231 1.94 4.37 -13.51
CA ASP A 231 2.38 5.26 -12.44
C ASP A 231 2.48 4.53 -11.08
N PHE A 232 3.33 3.49 -11.01
CA PHE A 232 3.47 2.61 -9.84
C PHE A 232 4.45 3.11 -8.77
N LEU A 233 5.20 4.19 -9.02
CA LEU A 233 6.22 4.73 -8.12
C LEU A 233 6.03 6.24 -7.93
N GLN A 234 6.09 6.69 -6.69
CA GLN A 234 6.20 8.10 -6.32
C GLN A 234 7.33 8.25 -5.29
N ILE A 235 8.10 9.34 -5.42
CA ILE A 235 9.03 9.77 -4.38
C ILE A 235 8.38 10.96 -3.68
N VAL A 236 8.38 10.93 -2.34
CA VAL A 236 7.88 11.99 -1.47
C VAL A 236 9.02 12.41 -0.54
N GLU A 237 9.15 13.71 -0.30
CA GLU A 237 10.11 14.24 0.68
C GLU A 237 9.34 14.42 2.00
N ILE A 238 9.79 13.73 3.04
CA ILE A 238 9.18 13.73 4.38
C ILE A 238 10.23 14.28 5.35
N GLU A 239 9.82 15.20 6.23
CA GLU A 239 10.68 15.75 7.26
C GLU A 239 10.98 14.67 8.32
N HIS A 240 12.22 14.61 8.77
CA HIS A 240 12.69 13.61 9.72
C HIS A 240 13.60 14.27 10.75
N ASN A 241 13.75 13.64 11.92
CA ASN A 241 14.66 14.14 12.94
C ASN A 241 16.11 13.74 12.56
N PRO A 242 17.01 14.69 12.27
CA PRO A 242 18.39 14.37 11.86
C PRO A 242 19.24 13.79 13.00
N ASN A 243 18.79 13.92 14.26
CA ASN A 243 19.45 13.36 15.44
C ASN A 243 18.90 11.98 15.83
N ALA A 244 17.82 11.52 15.21
CA ALA A 244 17.24 10.21 15.49
C ALA A 244 18.01 9.08 14.77
N PRO A 245 17.98 7.84 15.29
CA PRO A 245 18.75 6.73 14.73
C PRO A 245 18.40 6.40 13.27
N ASP A 246 19.42 5.95 12.52
CA ASP A 246 19.29 5.49 11.13
C ASP A 246 18.96 3.99 11.04
N CYS A 247 17.98 3.57 11.84
CA CYS A 247 17.53 2.19 11.96
C CYS A 247 16.05 2.14 12.33
N LEU A 248 15.43 0.96 12.19
CA LEU A 248 14.06 0.75 12.66
C LEU A 248 14.02 0.60 14.18
N GLU A 249 13.07 1.28 14.80
CA GLU A 249 12.70 1.12 16.20
C GLU A 249 11.24 0.69 16.31
N TYR A 250 10.92 -0.12 17.31
CA TYR A 250 9.54 -0.34 17.74
C TYR A 250 8.94 0.97 18.27
N ASP A 251 7.66 1.19 18.00
CA ASP A 251 6.92 2.31 18.56
C ASP A 251 6.40 1.98 19.97
N PRO A 252 6.75 2.76 21.02
CA PRO A 252 6.44 2.37 22.39
C PRO A 252 4.95 2.50 22.74
N GLU A 253 4.22 3.43 22.10
CA GLU A 253 2.75 3.50 22.25
C GLU A 253 2.09 2.27 21.63
N TRP A 254 2.55 1.83 20.46
CA TRP A 254 2.07 0.60 19.83
C TRP A 254 2.37 -0.64 20.68
N ILE A 255 3.57 -0.78 21.24
CA ILE A 255 3.88 -1.87 22.17
C ILE A 255 2.98 -1.82 23.41
N ALA A 256 2.74 -0.64 23.99
CA ALA A 256 1.84 -0.49 25.12
C ALA A 256 0.39 -0.91 24.77
N VAL A 257 -0.09 -0.53 23.58
CA VAL A 257 -1.41 -0.93 23.07
C VAL A 257 -1.50 -2.44 22.84
N LEU A 258 -0.46 -3.07 22.27
CA LEU A 258 -0.39 -4.52 22.12
C LEU A 258 -0.49 -5.23 23.47
N LYS A 259 0.23 -4.74 24.50
CA LYS A 259 0.15 -5.28 25.86
C LYS A 259 -1.24 -5.08 26.48
N ALA A 260 -1.83 -3.89 26.33
CA ALA A 260 -3.15 -3.58 26.87
C ALA A 260 -4.28 -4.42 26.24
N THR A 261 -4.15 -4.78 24.96
CA THR A 261 -5.15 -5.53 24.17
C THR A 261 -4.83 -7.03 24.01
N ASN A 262 -3.78 -7.53 24.68
CA ASN A 262 -3.28 -8.89 24.53
C ASN A 262 -4.36 -9.97 24.82
N ASP A 263 -5.20 -9.73 25.82
CA ASP A 263 -6.24 -10.68 26.23
C ASP A 263 -7.43 -10.73 25.26
N LEU A 264 -7.52 -9.78 24.30
CA LEU A 264 -8.55 -9.74 23.26
C LEU A 264 -8.21 -10.61 22.03
N ILE A 265 -7.07 -11.33 22.05
CA ILE A 265 -6.60 -12.14 20.91
C ILE A 265 -7.44 -13.42 20.76
N ASN A 266 -8.37 -13.37 19.80
CA ASN A 266 -9.16 -14.50 19.32
C ASN A 266 -8.46 -15.20 18.14
N VAL A 267 -8.33 -16.53 18.24
CA VAL A 267 -7.76 -17.41 17.19
C VAL A 267 -8.75 -18.50 16.73
N THR A 268 -10.05 -18.24 16.94
CA THR A 268 -11.14 -19.13 16.53
C THR A 268 -11.92 -18.51 15.35
N PRO A 269 -12.62 -19.31 14.52
CA PRO A 269 -13.45 -18.80 13.43
C PRO A 269 -14.68 -18.03 13.92
N THR A 270 -14.99 -18.06 15.23
CA THR A 270 -16.17 -17.47 15.86
C THR A 270 -16.15 -15.94 15.77
N SER A 271 -17.26 -15.37 15.30
CA SER A 271 -17.47 -13.92 15.26
C SER A 271 -17.57 -13.32 16.66
N TRP A 272 -16.79 -12.26 16.90
CA TRP A 272 -16.73 -11.52 18.16
C TRP A 272 -16.65 -10.02 17.89
N ASN A 273 -17.37 -9.22 18.69
CA ASN A 273 -17.33 -7.76 18.61
C ASN A 273 -16.27 -7.22 19.57
N MET A 274 -15.50 -6.23 19.11
CA MET A 274 -14.55 -5.55 19.98
C MET A 274 -15.29 -4.79 21.10
N PRO A 275 -14.65 -4.59 22.27
CA PRO A 275 -15.27 -3.85 23.37
C PRO A 275 -15.69 -2.43 22.98
N GLU A 276 -16.95 -2.09 23.24
CA GLU A 276 -17.56 -0.79 22.90
C GLU A 276 -18.23 -0.13 24.11
N ASN A 277 -18.37 1.20 24.07
CA ASN A 277 -19.09 1.97 25.09
C ASN A 277 -20.61 1.85 24.91
N ASN A 278 -21.14 0.65 25.15
CA ASN A 278 -22.55 0.28 24.96
C ASN A 278 -23.20 -0.27 26.24
N GLY A 279 -22.48 -0.27 27.37
CA GLY A 279 -22.93 -0.81 28.66
C GLY A 279 -22.86 -2.34 28.81
N LEU A 280 -22.45 -3.07 27.76
CA LEU A 280 -22.25 -4.54 27.80
C LEU A 280 -20.82 -4.94 28.18
N HIS A 281 -19.84 -4.03 28.02
CA HIS A 281 -18.44 -4.26 28.34
C HIS A 281 -18.01 -3.45 29.55
N GLU A 282 -17.37 -4.09 30.54
CA GLU A 282 -16.82 -3.41 31.73
C GLU A 282 -15.65 -2.47 31.39
N LYS A 283 -14.89 -2.80 30.34
CA LYS A 283 -13.79 -2.00 29.80
C LYS A 283 -13.84 -1.99 28.27
N TRP A 284 -14.01 -0.81 27.68
CA TRP A 284 -14.00 -0.58 26.23
C TRP A 284 -12.84 0.31 25.77
N ASP A 285 -12.31 1.15 26.65
CA ASP A 285 -11.15 2.01 26.37
C ASP A 285 -9.86 1.27 26.72
N TYR A 286 -9.00 1.07 25.73
CA TYR A 286 -7.68 0.45 25.83
C TYR A 286 -6.58 1.42 25.40
N SER A 287 -6.93 2.71 25.28
CA SER A 287 -6.01 3.76 24.88
C SER A 287 -5.02 4.05 26.01
N VAL A 288 -3.74 3.95 25.67
CA VAL A 288 -2.66 3.96 26.66
C VAL A 288 -2.39 5.36 27.18
N THR A 289 -1.75 5.44 28.35
CA THR A 289 -1.28 6.68 28.95
C THR A 289 0.24 6.82 28.76
N GLU A 290 0.76 8.04 28.90
CA GLU A 290 2.22 8.28 28.91
C GLU A 290 2.95 7.49 30.01
N GLU A 291 2.24 7.11 31.08
CA GLU A 291 2.76 6.24 32.14
C GLU A 291 2.91 4.78 31.68
N ASP A 292 1.98 4.26 30.87
CA ASP A 292 2.10 2.92 30.25
C ASP A 292 3.25 2.89 29.23
N ILE A 293 3.41 3.96 28.46
CA ILE A 293 4.52 4.14 27.51
C ILE A 293 5.86 4.20 28.27
N ARG A 294 5.94 4.97 29.36
CA ARG A 294 7.12 5.02 30.25
C ARG A 294 7.46 3.65 30.83
N LYS A 295 6.45 2.89 31.28
CA LYS A 295 6.65 1.53 31.79
C LYS A 295 7.21 0.58 30.73
N VAL A 296 6.70 0.63 29.50
CA VAL A 296 7.25 -0.15 28.38
C VAL A 296 8.71 0.21 28.12
N LEU A 297 9.05 1.50 28.11
CA LEU A 297 10.42 1.97 27.94
C LEU A 297 11.35 1.46 29.05
N GLU A 298 10.90 1.46 30.31
CA GLU A 298 11.69 0.95 31.45
C GLU A 298 11.87 -0.57 31.39
N GLU A 299 10.83 -1.33 31.03
CA GLU A 299 10.90 -2.79 30.86
C GLU A 299 11.97 -3.22 29.82
N VAL A 300 12.19 -2.40 28.78
CA VAL A 300 13.22 -2.66 27.74
C VAL A 300 14.51 -1.86 27.91
N ASN A 301 14.73 -1.21 29.05
CA ASN A 301 15.89 -0.34 29.32
C ASN A 301 16.12 0.75 28.23
N HIS A 302 15.02 1.30 27.70
CA HIS A 302 14.96 2.25 26.58
C HIS A 302 15.53 1.73 25.24
N ASP A 303 15.89 0.45 25.12
CA ASP A 303 16.21 -0.16 23.83
C ASP A 303 14.93 -0.61 23.11
N LEU A 304 14.57 0.11 22.05
CA LEU A 304 13.49 -0.22 21.13
C LEU A 304 14.02 -0.64 19.75
N LEU A 305 15.32 -0.86 19.59
CA LEU A 305 15.90 -1.26 18.30
C LEU A 305 15.27 -2.56 17.80
N ILE A 306 14.79 -2.56 16.56
CA ILE A 306 14.33 -3.79 15.91
C ILE A 306 15.56 -4.65 15.58
N PRO A 307 15.72 -5.85 16.19
CA PRO A 307 16.90 -6.68 15.97
C PRO A 307 16.97 -7.14 14.52
N GLN A 308 18.18 -7.26 13.97
CA GLN A 308 18.42 -7.80 12.62
C GLN A 308 18.45 -9.35 12.67
N ASN A 309 17.36 -9.96 13.15
CA ASN A 309 17.23 -11.39 13.45
C ASN A 309 16.55 -12.20 12.33
N PHE A 310 16.65 -11.76 11.07
CA PHE A 310 16.16 -12.56 9.93
C PHE A 310 16.79 -13.96 9.91
N SER A 311 15.94 -14.98 9.86
CA SER A 311 16.34 -16.38 9.69
C SER A 311 15.44 -17.06 8.68
N ILE A 312 16.03 -17.90 7.83
CA ILE A 312 15.30 -18.75 6.88
C ILE A 312 14.54 -19.83 7.65
N THR A 313 13.20 -19.75 7.62
CA THR A 313 12.29 -20.70 8.27
C THR A 313 11.91 -21.88 7.37
N ASP A 314 11.87 -21.69 6.04
CA ASP A 314 11.46 -22.70 5.05
C ASP A 314 12.53 -22.97 3.98
N ALA A 315 12.39 -24.07 3.25
CA ALA A 315 13.30 -24.45 2.18
C ALA A 315 13.27 -23.42 1.05
N CYS A 316 14.44 -22.85 0.72
CA CYS A 316 14.58 -21.93 -0.40
C CYS A 316 14.16 -22.60 -1.73
N TYR A 317 13.39 -21.87 -2.53
CA TYR A 317 12.93 -22.31 -3.85
C TYR A 317 14.11 -22.75 -4.74
N ASN A 318 13.99 -23.92 -5.36
CA ASN A 318 15.04 -24.50 -6.21
C ASN A 318 14.43 -25.03 -7.52
N SER A 319 14.59 -24.26 -8.59
CA SER A 319 14.09 -24.58 -9.93
C SER A 319 14.65 -25.87 -10.56
N LYS A 320 15.72 -26.45 -9.98
CA LYS A 320 16.37 -27.67 -10.50
C LYS A 320 15.85 -28.96 -9.84
N LYS A 321 15.05 -28.86 -8.78
CA LYS A 321 14.34 -30.02 -8.23
C LYS A 321 12.95 -30.06 -8.86
N SER A 322 12.56 -31.22 -9.41
CA SER A 322 11.15 -31.50 -9.70
C SER A 322 10.33 -31.22 -8.44
N GLN A 323 9.18 -30.56 -8.60
CA GLN A 323 8.27 -30.22 -7.51
C GLN A 323 7.68 -31.50 -6.89
N GLN A 324 8.45 -32.15 -6.02
CA GLN A 324 7.87 -32.95 -4.95
C GLN A 324 6.98 -31.99 -4.16
N LYS A 325 5.67 -32.27 -4.09
CA LYS A 325 4.74 -31.51 -3.26
C LYS A 325 5.21 -31.59 -1.81
N THR A 326 5.99 -30.61 -1.37
CA THR A 326 6.22 -30.37 0.05
C THR A 326 4.90 -29.89 0.61
N GLU A 327 4.37 -30.62 1.58
CA GLU A 327 3.15 -30.23 2.27
C GLU A 327 3.41 -28.93 3.04
N LEU A 328 2.53 -27.94 2.87
CA LEU A 328 2.64 -26.68 3.61
C LEU A 328 2.22 -26.94 5.06
N ILE A 329 3.18 -26.79 5.97
CA ILE A 329 2.98 -26.98 7.40
C ILE A 329 2.80 -25.63 8.11
N HIS A 330 2.03 -25.64 9.20
CA HIS A 330 1.99 -24.51 10.14
C HIS A 330 3.37 -24.31 10.78
N ARG A 331 3.78 -23.05 10.95
CA ARG A 331 5.12 -22.68 11.43
C ARG A 331 5.01 -21.57 12.47
N ILE A 332 5.87 -21.66 13.49
CA ILE A 332 6.04 -20.63 14.52
C ILE A 332 7.39 -19.97 14.24
N SER A 333 7.40 -18.65 14.02
CA SER A 333 8.62 -17.90 13.70
C SER A 333 9.42 -17.59 14.96
N PRO A 334 10.73 -17.84 15.00
CA PRO A 334 11.57 -17.44 16.12
C PRO A 334 11.57 -15.91 16.34
N GLN A 335 11.39 -15.11 15.28
CA GLN A 335 11.27 -13.65 15.40
C GLN A 335 10.01 -13.25 16.18
N THR A 336 8.88 -13.92 15.91
CA THR A 336 7.61 -13.69 16.60
C THR A 336 7.66 -14.18 18.04
N THR A 337 8.21 -15.38 18.28
CA THR A 337 8.38 -15.90 19.63
C THR A 337 9.33 -15.03 20.47
N GLU A 338 10.44 -14.53 19.89
CA GLU A 338 11.34 -13.58 20.57
C GLU A 338 10.65 -12.25 20.89
N PHE A 339 9.90 -11.68 19.93
CA PHE A 339 9.10 -10.47 20.15
C PHE A 339 8.06 -10.65 21.26
N CYS A 340 7.29 -11.74 21.21
CA CYS A 340 6.31 -12.08 22.23
C CYS A 340 6.93 -12.28 23.61
N ALA A 341 8.08 -12.95 23.70
CA ALA A 341 8.83 -13.10 24.94
C ALA A 341 9.39 -11.78 25.48
N ARG A 342 9.90 -10.89 24.61
CA ARG A 342 10.44 -9.57 24.97
C ARG A 342 9.38 -8.65 25.57
N PHE A 343 8.15 -8.68 25.04
CA PHE A 343 7.09 -7.74 25.42
C PHE A 343 5.99 -8.34 26.32
N GLY A 344 5.98 -9.67 26.52
CA GLY A 344 4.95 -10.36 27.31
C GLY A 344 3.62 -10.50 26.56
N LEU A 345 3.68 -10.88 25.28
CA LEU A 345 2.53 -10.99 24.38
C LEU A 345 2.24 -12.46 24.01
N VAL A 346 1.02 -12.75 23.58
CA VAL A 346 0.62 -14.04 23.01
C VAL A 346 1.22 -14.21 21.62
N ASP A 347 1.96 -15.30 21.39
CA ASP A 347 2.31 -15.77 20.04
C ASP A 347 1.07 -16.42 19.41
N ILE A 348 0.51 -15.76 18.40
CA ILE A 348 -0.72 -16.17 17.72
C ILE A 348 -0.55 -17.55 17.07
N ASN A 349 0.60 -17.81 16.46
CA ASN A 349 0.86 -19.07 15.76
C ASN A 349 1.05 -20.23 16.75
N ALA A 350 1.67 -19.97 17.90
CA ALA A 350 1.73 -20.94 19.00
C ALA A 350 0.35 -21.24 19.59
N LYS A 351 -0.51 -20.22 19.78
CA LYS A 351 -1.88 -20.42 20.29
C LYS A 351 -2.76 -21.22 19.32
N ILE A 352 -2.61 -21.00 18.00
CA ILE A 352 -3.26 -21.80 16.96
C ILE A 352 -2.77 -23.27 17.00
N GLN A 353 -1.46 -23.50 17.14
CA GLN A 353 -0.87 -24.83 17.24
C GLN A 353 -1.42 -25.58 18.47
N GLN A 354 -1.48 -24.92 19.63
CA GLN A 354 -1.98 -25.51 20.87
C GLN A 354 -3.45 -25.95 20.76
N LEU A 355 -4.36 -25.08 20.30
CA LEU A 355 -5.78 -25.43 20.13
C LEU A 355 -5.98 -26.60 19.14
N LYS A 356 -5.11 -26.70 18.11
CA LYS A 356 -5.11 -27.81 17.15
C LYS A 356 -4.62 -29.12 17.76
N GLU A 357 -3.85 -29.08 18.84
CA GLU A 357 -3.40 -30.26 19.59
C GLU A 357 -4.48 -30.68 20.59
N GLU A 358 -5.02 -29.74 21.36
CA GLU A 358 -6.15 -29.96 22.29
C GLU A 358 -7.37 -30.60 21.58
N HIS A 359 -7.81 -30.07 20.43
CA HIS A 359 -8.90 -30.66 19.65
C HIS A 359 -8.60 -32.04 19.06
N ARG A 360 -7.33 -32.46 18.94
CA ARG A 360 -6.98 -33.83 18.50
C ARG A 360 -7.01 -34.80 19.67
N ASP A 361 -6.56 -34.36 20.85
CA ASP A 361 -6.60 -35.17 22.07
C ASP A 361 -8.03 -35.39 22.58
N ASP A 362 -8.94 -34.41 22.40
CA ASP A 362 -10.38 -34.59 22.67
C ASP A 362 -11.01 -35.66 21.76
N VAL A 363 -10.71 -35.64 20.46
CA VAL A 363 -11.21 -36.65 19.51
C VAL A 363 -10.64 -38.03 19.83
N HIS A 364 -9.35 -38.14 20.18
CA HIS A 364 -8.74 -39.40 20.59
C HIS A 364 -9.20 -39.91 21.98
N GLN A 365 -9.85 -39.07 22.79
CA GLN A 365 -10.51 -39.50 24.03
C GLN A 365 -12.01 -39.77 23.88
N GLY A 366 -12.64 -39.30 22.78
CA GLY A 366 -14.03 -39.58 22.44
C GLY A 366 -14.26 -40.90 21.66
N GLU A 367 -13.23 -41.52 21.10
CA GLU A 367 -13.34 -42.72 20.23
C GLU A 367 -13.78 -44.04 20.93
N GLU A 368 -14.27 -44.00 22.18
CA GLU A 368 -14.93 -45.17 22.82
C GLU A 368 -16.46 -45.09 22.92
N GLU A 369 -17.11 -43.92 22.81
CA GLU A 369 -18.60 -43.81 22.85
C GLU A 369 -19.15 -42.78 21.83
N GLU A 370 -20.25 -43.14 21.16
CA GLU A 370 -21.10 -42.32 20.27
C GLU A 370 -20.68 -42.13 18.78
N GLU A 371 -20.79 -43.22 18.00
CA GLU A 371 -21.39 -43.12 16.66
C GLU A 371 -22.91 -42.90 16.80
N GLU A 372 -23.42 -41.66 16.75
CA GLU A 372 -24.70 -41.27 16.12
C GLU A 372 -25.04 -39.76 16.30
N GLU A 373 -25.74 -39.19 15.31
CA GLU A 373 -26.44 -37.88 15.26
C GLU A 373 -25.74 -36.56 15.69
N VAL A 374 -25.39 -35.73 14.69
CA VAL A 374 -25.88 -34.34 14.67
C VAL A 374 -26.24 -33.91 13.23
N ASP A 375 -27.51 -34.05 12.87
CA ASP A 375 -28.14 -33.28 11.78
C ASP A 375 -28.92 -32.11 12.39
N SER A 376 -29.28 -31.11 11.58
CA SER A 376 -30.09 -29.93 11.93
C SER A 376 -29.44 -28.85 12.81
N THR A 377 -28.98 -27.76 12.20
CA THR A 377 -29.38 -26.41 12.66
C THR A 377 -29.71 -25.49 11.47
N GLU A 378 -30.92 -24.97 11.55
CA GLU A 378 -31.71 -24.24 10.56
C GLU A 378 -31.02 -23.01 9.93
N SER A 379 -31.09 -22.94 8.60
CA SER A 379 -30.66 -21.79 7.79
C SER A 379 -31.72 -20.68 7.80
N VAL A 380 -31.31 -19.45 8.15
CA VAL A 380 -32.08 -18.24 7.80
C VAL A 380 -31.56 -17.74 6.46
N GLU A 381 -32.37 -17.89 5.40
CA GLU A 381 -32.05 -17.35 4.08
C GLU A 381 -32.24 -15.83 4.06
N GLU A 382 -31.19 -15.09 3.67
CA GLU A 382 -31.33 -13.75 3.12
C GLU A 382 -30.86 -13.78 1.66
N SER A 383 -31.77 -13.41 0.76
CA SER A 383 -31.67 -13.63 -0.68
C SER A 383 -30.50 -12.88 -1.33
N SER A 384 -29.60 -13.61 -2.00
CA SER A 384 -28.58 -13.02 -2.88
C SER A 384 -28.81 -13.44 -4.35
N ASP A 385 -29.33 -12.51 -5.14
CA ASP A 385 -29.55 -12.70 -6.59
C ASP A 385 -28.24 -12.58 -7.38
N TYR A 386 -27.47 -13.67 -7.50
CA TYR A 386 -26.47 -13.84 -8.56
C TYR A 386 -26.44 -15.27 -9.09
N ASN A 387 -27.36 -15.60 -10.00
CA ASN A 387 -27.24 -16.79 -10.84
C ASN A 387 -26.18 -16.58 -11.93
N ALA A 388 -25.10 -17.36 -11.89
CA ALA A 388 -24.20 -17.56 -13.02
C ALA A 388 -23.57 -18.96 -12.96
N ASP A 389 -24.14 -19.90 -13.72
CA ASP A 389 -23.49 -21.18 -14.02
C ASP A 389 -22.16 -20.95 -14.76
N ILE A 390 -21.03 -21.21 -14.10
CA ILE A 390 -19.72 -21.35 -14.75
C ILE A 390 -19.11 -22.69 -14.34
N SER A 391 -19.62 -23.76 -14.95
CA SER A 391 -18.98 -25.06 -14.92
C SER A 391 -17.76 -25.08 -15.85
N GLY A 392 -16.60 -24.74 -15.28
CA GLY A 392 -15.29 -25.02 -15.86
C GLY A 392 -14.69 -23.91 -16.73
N LEU A 393 -13.92 -23.01 -16.11
CA LEU A 393 -12.74 -22.35 -16.70
C LEU A 393 -11.90 -21.65 -15.60
N SER A 394 -10.65 -22.09 -15.41
CA SER A 394 -9.55 -21.44 -14.66
C SER A 394 -9.74 -21.07 -13.17
N SER A 395 -8.67 -21.27 -12.39
CA SER A 395 -8.56 -20.91 -10.97
C SER A 395 -8.27 -19.41 -10.76
N ILE A 396 -9.27 -18.56 -11.07
CA ILE A 396 -9.19 -17.11 -10.87
C ILE A 396 -9.48 -16.78 -9.39
N ASN A 397 -8.70 -15.88 -8.79
CA ASN A 397 -9.02 -15.36 -7.46
C ASN A 397 -10.17 -14.33 -7.59
N PRO A 398 -11.34 -14.50 -6.96
CA PRO A 398 -12.43 -13.51 -7.03
C PRO A 398 -12.07 -12.15 -6.41
N ASP A 399 -10.98 -12.08 -5.63
CA ASP A 399 -10.44 -10.83 -5.08
C ASP A 399 -9.43 -10.14 -6.01
N GLU A 400 -9.10 -10.72 -7.18
CA GLU A 400 -8.21 -10.08 -8.15
C GLU A 400 -8.99 -9.10 -9.04
N ILE A 401 -8.60 -7.82 -9.00
CA ILE A 401 -9.10 -6.80 -9.92
C ILE A 401 -8.48 -7.04 -11.30
N ILE A 402 -9.30 -7.60 -12.21
CA ILE A 402 -8.96 -7.84 -13.61
C ILE A 402 -8.49 -6.54 -14.25
N LEU A 403 -7.37 -6.63 -14.98
CA LEU A 403 -6.83 -5.52 -15.74
C LEU A 403 -7.41 -5.53 -17.15
N ASP A 404 -8.55 -4.87 -17.31
CA ASP A 404 -8.97 -4.44 -18.64
C ASP A 404 -7.95 -3.42 -19.14
N ASP A 405 -7.28 -3.77 -20.25
CA ASP A 405 -6.46 -2.85 -21.03
C ASP A 405 -7.35 -1.73 -21.60
N ASP A 406 -6.77 -0.54 -21.78
CA ASP A 406 -7.50 0.70 -22.06
C ASP A 406 -8.46 0.57 -23.27
N SER A 407 -9.77 0.43 -23.01
CA SER A 407 -10.83 0.53 -24.02
C SER A 407 -11.03 1.98 -24.46
N CYS A 408 -10.04 2.50 -25.17
CA CYS A 408 -10.19 3.67 -26.02
C CYS A 408 -10.92 3.28 -27.30
N ASP A 409 -12.21 2.94 -27.19
CA ASP A 409 -13.07 2.84 -28.37
C ASP A 409 -13.32 4.27 -28.90
N ASP A 410 -12.85 4.50 -30.13
CA ASP A 410 -13.02 5.75 -30.86
C ASP A 410 -14.41 5.72 -31.52
N ASP A 411 -15.31 6.62 -31.08
CA ASP A 411 -16.67 6.72 -31.60
C ASP A 411 -16.66 7.13 -33.08
N PHE A 412 -16.79 6.16 -33.99
CA PHE A 412 -17.11 6.41 -35.39
C PHE A 412 -18.27 5.56 -35.88
N GLU A 413 -19.44 6.19 -36.03
CA GLU A 413 -20.57 5.59 -36.73
C GLU A 413 -20.22 5.30 -38.19
N THR A 414 -20.48 4.08 -38.67
CA THR A 414 -21.01 3.90 -40.03
C THR A 414 -21.74 2.56 -40.18
N SER A 415 -22.70 2.53 -41.09
CA SER A 415 -23.75 1.50 -41.16
C SER A 415 -23.46 0.38 -42.18
N GLY A 416 -23.91 -0.83 -41.87
CA GLY A 416 -24.53 -1.71 -42.88
C GLY A 416 -23.94 -3.09 -43.16
N GLY A 417 -24.52 -4.11 -42.51
CA GLY A 417 -24.85 -5.39 -43.16
C GLY A 417 -23.78 -6.52 -43.17
N PRO A 418 -24.19 -7.81 -43.33
CA PRO A 418 -23.38 -8.94 -42.88
C PRO A 418 -22.94 -9.93 -43.97
N SER A 419 -21.90 -10.76 -43.69
CA SER A 419 -21.88 -12.24 -43.80
C SER A 419 -20.54 -12.87 -44.25
N SER A 420 -20.39 -14.16 -43.90
CA SER A 420 -19.49 -15.21 -44.43
C SER A 420 -17.97 -15.17 -44.15
N ASP A 421 -17.58 -16.07 -43.23
CA ASP A 421 -16.68 -17.22 -43.43
C ASP A 421 -15.18 -17.10 -43.82
N HIS A 422 -14.44 -17.98 -43.13
CA HIS A 422 -13.21 -18.69 -43.50
C HIS A 422 -11.81 -18.14 -43.16
N SER A 423 -11.18 -18.94 -42.29
CA SER A 423 -9.81 -19.47 -42.36
C SER A 423 -8.64 -18.61 -41.85
N CYS A 424 -8.01 -19.12 -40.78
CA CYS A 424 -6.66 -18.78 -40.36
C CYS A 424 -5.65 -19.68 -41.09
N SER A 425 -4.61 -19.10 -41.69
CA SER A 425 -3.35 -19.81 -41.96
C SER A 425 -2.14 -18.87 -41.89
N THR A 426 -1.31 -19.09 -40.89
CA THR A 426 0.15 -18.89 -40.83
C THR A 426 0.83 -18.12 -41.98
N SER A 427 1.59 -17.07 -41.65
CA SER A 427 3.08 -17.15 -41.64
C SER A 427 3.73 -15.82 -41.29
N ALA A 428 4.84 -15.88 -40.55
CA ALA A 428 5.70 -14.72 -40.29
C ALA A 428 6.69 -14.52 -41.44
N THR A 429 6.94 -13.28 -41.85
CA THR A 429 8.19 -12.92 -42.54
C THR A 429 8.59 -11.49 -42.17
N PHE A 430 9.82 -11.33 -41.68
CA PHE A 430 10.43 -10.03 -41.42
C PHE A 430 10.81 -9.33 -42.73
N SER A 431 10.59 -8.02 -42.80
CA SER A 431 11.35 -7.15 -43.70
C SER A 431 11.40 -5.71 -43.15
N ASP A 432 12.59 -5.26 -42.78
CA ASP A 432 12.89 -3.87 -42.44
C ASP A 432 12.58 -2.90 -43.59
N VAL A 433 12.35 -1.62 -43.27
CA VAL A 433 13.08 -0.42 -43.76
C VAL A 433 12.23 0.86 -43.64
N ARG A 434 12.60 1.73 -42.67
CA ARG A 434 12.34 3.20 -42.59
C ARG A 434 10.84 3.61 -42.54
N ILE A 435 10.40 4.70 -41.90
CA ILE A 435 10.97 6.05 -41.68
C ILE A 435 10.49 6.56 -40.29
N LEU A 436 11.35 7.27 -39.55
CA LEU A 436 10.94 8.04 -38.35
C LEU A 436 10.55 9.48 -38.72
N PRO A 437 9.34 9.96 -38.39
CA PRO A 437 9.07 11.38 -38.22
C PRO A 437 9.30 11.76 -36.75
N GLY A 438 10.31 12.58 -36.48
CA GLY A 438 10.46 13.22 -35.17
C GLY A 438 9.69 14.54 -35.13
N SER A 439 8.84 14.73 -34.12
CA SER A 439 8.53 16.04 -33.54
C SER A 439 7.68 15.87 -32.28
N MET A 440 8.30 15.96 -31.10
CA MET A 440 7.58 16.34 -29.89
C MET A 440 7.73 17.85 -29.72
N VAL A 441 6.68 18.60 -30.07
CA VAL A 441 6.55 20.03 -29.74
C VAL A 441 5.33 20.20 -28.85
N VAL A 442 5.48 21.09 -27.88
CA VAL A 442 4.59 21.31 -26.74
C VAL A 442 3.55 22.38 -27.08
N SER A 443 2.32 22.23 -26.57
CA SER A 443 1.44 23.37 -26.25
C SER A 443 1.11 23.34 -24.76
N PRO A 444 1.47 24.37 -23.99
CA PRO A 444 1.05 24.56 -22.60
C PRO A 444 -0.14 25.53 -22.50
N ASN A 445 -0.59 25.78 -21.27
CA ASN A 445 -1.77 26.57 -20.85
C ASN A 445 -3.08 25.73 -20.93
N ASP A 446 -4.03 25.85 -20.00
CA ASP A 446 -4.29 27.00 -19.12
C ASP A 446 -4.01 26.80 -17.63
N THR A 447 -3.65 27.91 -16.98
CA THR A 447 -3.66 28.09 -15.51
C THR A 447 -4.79 29.08 -15.19
N LEU A 448 -5.49 28.87 -14.08
CA LEU A 448 -6.62 29.72 -13.66
C LEU A 448 -6.14 31.03 -13.02
N ASP A 449 -6.88 32.11 -13.24
CA ASP A 449 -6.92 33.29 -12.37
C ASP A 449 -8.37 33.74 -12.11
N ILE A 450 -8.53 34.55 -11.05
CA ILE A 450 -9.77 34.92 -10.34
C ILE A 450 -9.64 36.46 -10.08
N VAL A 451 -10.65 37.34 -9.99
CA VAL A 451 -12.00 37.26 -9.39
C VAL A 451 -12.99 38.26 -10.04
N GLU A 452 -14.26 38.19 -9.64
CA GLU A 452 -15.25 39.29 -9.50
C GLU A 452 -15.38 40.38 -10.59
N SER A 453 -16.54 40.41 -11.27
CA SER A 453 -17.53 41.51 -11.08
C SER A 453 -18.75 41.35 -11.99
N GLU A 454 -19.96 41.16 -11.43
CA GLU A 454 -21.22 41.55 -12.10
C GLU A 454 -22.25 42.05 -11.09
N LEU A 455 -22.28 43.37 -10.88
CA LEU A 455 -23.48 44.10 -10.46
C LEU A 455 -23.51 45.47 -11.16
N GLU A 456 -24.58 45.67 -11.93
CA GLU A 456 -25.12 46.95 -12.43
C GLU A 456 -24.35 47.81 -13.47
N LYS A 457 -24.83 47.74 -14.72
CA LYS A 457 -25.26 48.89 -15.58
C LYS A 457 -24.32 50.13 -15.71
N SER A 458 -23.84 50.41 -16.93
CA SER A 458 -24.53 51.32 -17.91
C SER A 458 -23.60 52.03 -18.93
N SER A 459 -24.10 52.10 -20.18
CA SER A 459 -23.93 53.17 -21.20
C SER A 459 -22.56 53.76 -21.62
N ASN A 460 -22.33 53.74 -22.95
CA ASN A 460 -21.42 54.59 -23.75
C ASN A 460 -19.90 54.39 -23.52
N GLY A 461 -19.00 54.61 -24.49
CA GLY A 461 -19.20 54.93 -25.91
C GLY A 461 -18.09 55.83 -26.49
N ASN A 462 -17.22 55.26 -27.33
CA ASN A 462 -16.27 55.89 -28.28
C ASN A 462 -15.01 56.64 -27.81
N GLN A 463 -14.03 56.67 -28.75
CA GLN A 463 -12.78 57.46 -28.84
C GLN A 463 -11.64 56.96 -27.94
N THR A 464 -10.55 56.31 -28.42
CA THR A 464 -9.64 56.47 -29.59
C THR A 464 -8.67 57.66 -29.49
N GLU A 465 -7.39 57.41 -29.81
CA GLU A 465 -6.31 58.36 -30.13
C GLU A 465 -5.70 59.17 -28.92
N GLU A 466 -4.39 59.44 -28.82
CA GLU A 466 -3.24 59.12 -29.69
C GLU A 466 -1.87 59.30 -28.98
N GLN A 467 -0.79 58.80 -29.63
CA GLN A 467 0.60 59.31 -29.65
C GLN A 467 1.40 59.50 -28.32
N SER A 468 2.47 58.74 -28.03
CA SER A 468 3.84 58.65 -28.65
C SER A 468 4.91 59.52 -27.94
N PRO A 469 6.23 59.38 -28.21
CA PRO A 469 7.04 58.16 -28.10
C PRO A 469 8.44 58.42 -27.43
N ASP A 470 9.34 57.45 -27.58
CA ASP A 470 10.81 57.56 -27.55
C ASP A 470 11.54 57.93 -26.24
N GLU A 471 12.34 56.97 -25.75
CA GLU A 471 13.80 57.10 -25.95
C GLU A 471 14.48 55.72 -26.06
N LYS A 472 15.26 55.52 -27.13
CA LYS A 472 16.21 54.40 -27.26
C LYS A 472 17.61 54.89 -26.95
N SER A 473 18.32 54.19 -26.07
CA SER A 473 19.80 54.19 -26.07
C SER A 473 20.35 52.77 -26.23
N LEU A 474 21.54 52.66 -26.81
CA LEU A 474 22.05 51.45 -27.48
C LEU A 474 23.52 51.19 -27.13
N LYS A 475 23.92 49.91 -27.12
CA LYS A 475 25.31 49.35 -27.01
C LYS A 475 25.88 49.36 -25.57
N ARG A 476 26.45 48.23 -25.10
CA ARG A 476 27.67 47.62 -25.67
C ARG A 476 27.80 46.11 -25.41
N LEU A 477 28.64 45.47 -26.22
CA LEU A 477 29.14 44.10 -26.10
C LEU A 477 30.36 44.03 -25.16
N SER A 478 30.50 42.92 -24.44
CA SER A 478 31.81 42.35 -24.05
C SER A 478 31.64 40.88 -23.68
N ASP A 479 32.29 39.98 -24.42
CA ASP A 479 32.53 38.61 -23.99
C ASP A 479 33.47 38.59 -22.77
N GLU A 480 33.20 37.71 -21.80
CA GLU A 480 34.29 37.10 -21.04
C GLU A 480 33.92 35.69 -20.56
N SER A 481 34.84 34.75 -20.75
CA SER A 481 34.68 33.32 -20.50
C SER A 481 34.92 32.95 -19.04
N LYS A 482 34.02 32.15 -18.43
CA LYS A 482 34.32 31.40 -17.19
C LYS A 482 33.74 29.98 -17.20
N GLU A 483 34.44 29.11 -16.47
CA GLU A 483 34.31 27.65 -16.52
C GLU A 483 33.00 27.14 -15.89
N GLY A 484 32.39 26.13 -16.53
CA GLY A 484 31.16 25.48 -16.06
C GLY A 484 31.44 24.18 -15.31
N THR A 485 31.45 24.23 -13.97
CA THR A 485 31.57 23.06 -13.10
C THR A 485 30.39 22.10 -13.30
N VAL A 486 30.64 20.88 -13.78
CA VAL A 486 29.59 19.87 -14.02
C VAL A 486 29.19 19.19 -12.70
N GLY A 487 28.19 19.74 -12.03
CA GLY A 487 27.53 19.10 -10.89
C GLY A 487 26.68 17.87 -11.30
N PRO A 488 26.32 17.00 -10.35
CA PRO A 488 25.54 15.80 -10.63
C PRO A 488 24.13 16.14 -11.12
N LYS A 489 23.66 15.41 -12.13
CA LYS A 489 22.37 15.66 -12.81
C LYS A 489 21.20 15.35 -11.86
N ARG A 490 20.55 16.39 -11.34
CA ARG A 490 19.31 16.27 -10.55
C ARG A 490 18.23 15.55 -11.37
N ILE A 491 17.67 14.48 -10.81
CA ILE A 491 16.45 13.84 -11.33
C ILE A 491 15.33 14.89 -11.28
N LYS A 492 14.67 15.16 -12.41
CA LYS A 492 13.59 16.14 -12.47
C LYS A 492 12.35 15.59 -11.75
N ARG A 493 12.04 16.19 -10.60
CA ARG A 493 10.86 15.91 -9.78
C ARG A 493 9.59 16.22 -10.59
N ARG A 494 8.63 15.30 -10.59
CA ARG A 494 7.25 15.57 -11.05
C ARG A 494 6.33 15.63 -9.83
N ASN A 495 5.38 16.57 -9.86
CA ASN A 495 4.22 16.67 -8.98
C ASN A 495 4.41 17.27 -7.56
N GLN A 496 5.54 17.91 -7.24
CA GLN A 496 5.67 18.69 -5.98
C GLN A 496 4.64 19.86 -5.92
N ALA A 497 4.18 20.34 -7.08
CA ALA A 497 3.13 21.36 -7.23
C ALA A 497 1.70 20.90 -6.89
N ILE A 498 1.42 19.60 -6.67
CA ILE A 498 0.07 19.13 -6.27
C ILE A 498 -0.27 19.56 -4.83
N TYR A 499 0.76 19.87 -4.01
CA TYR A 499 0.63 20.13 -2.58
C TYR A 499 0.99 21.57 -2.17
N ALA A 500 1.17 22.48 -3.14
CA ALA A 500 1.53 23.87 -2.86
C ALA A 500 0.26 24.72 -2.69
N SER A 501 -0.02 25.12 -1.45
CA SER A 501 -0.92 26.24 -1.16
C SER A 501 -0.23 27.57 -1.51
N LYS A 502 -0.94 28.49 -2.17
CA LYS A 502 -0.60 29.92 -2.11
C LYS A 502 -0.82 30.34 -0.66
N ASP A 503 0.23 30.85 0.00
CA ASP A 503 0.21 31.79 1.14
C ASP A 503 1.60 31.83 1.81
N GLU A 504 2.60 32.45 1.14
CA GLU A 504 3.80 33.07 1.75
C GLU A 504 4.43 34.00 0.70
N ASP A 505 4.01 35.27 0.67
CA ASP A 505 4.74 36.38 0.01
C ASP A 505 4.05 37.72 0.39
N ASP A 506 4.31 38.21 1.60
CA ASP A 506 4.04 39.60 1.99
C ASP A 506 5.26 40.12 2.81
N PRO A 507 6.10 41.00 2.24
CA PRO A 507 7.26 41.53 2.94
C PRO A 507 6.87 42.66 3.90
N VAL A 508 7.40 42.60 5.13
CA VAL A 508 7.29 43.68 6.11
C VAL A 508 8.23 44.83 5.73
N GLU A 509 7.67 46.03 5.53
CA GLU A 509 8.35 47.33 5.74
C GLU A 509 7.81 48.02 7.00
#